data_AF-A0A352UF33-F1
#
_entry.id   AF-A0A352UF33-F1
#
_cell.length_a   1.000
_cell.length_b   1.000
_cell.length_c   1.000
_cell.angle_alpha   90.00
_cell.angle_beta   90.00
_cell.angle_gamma   90.00
#
_symmetry.space_group_name_H-M   'P 1'
#
loop_
_entity.id
_entity.type
_entity.pdbx_description
1 polymer ?
#
loop_
_entity_poly.entity_id
_entity_poly.type
_entity_poly.pdbx_seq_one_letter_code
_entity_poly.pdbx_strand_id
1 'polypeptide(L)'
;MATVFDRRIGDVVYDLGTSGNLRKSDLVIWDRQTESWWQQITGEAIVGELTGMKLTTIPAPMVSWSDFKEATPDSLLLSRDTGFGRNYNSAPYGGYDDLDNRPFLFSGQIDSKLPAMDRVVGMDW
;
A
#
# COMPACT_ATOMS: atom_id res chain seq x y z
N MET A 1 1.25 -3.60 5.84
CA MET A 1 2.17 -3.74 4.68
C MET A 1 2.23 -2.38 3.98
N ALA A 2 3.39 -1.99 3.48
CA ALA A 2 3.54 -0.83 2.61
C ALA A 2 3.83 -1.31 1.19
N THR A 3 3.14 -0.74 0.20
CA THR A 3 3.40 -1.01 -1.22
C THR A 3 3.87 0.29 -1.86
N VAL A 4 5.00 0.24 -2.56
CA VAL A 4 5.55 1.38 -3.30
C VAL A 4 5.81 0.93 -4.73
N PHE A 5 5.51 1.80 -5.68
CA PHE A 5 5.65 1.54 -7.11
C PHE A 5 6.50 2.61 -7.77
N ASP A 6 7.29 2.21 -8.77
CA ASP A 6 7.81 3.14 -9.76
C ASP A 6 6.64 3.60 -10.63
N ARG A 7 6.43 4.92 -10.67
CA ARG A 7 5.35 5.54 -11.45
C ARG A 7 5.68 5.69 -12.94
N ARG A 8 6.80 5.11 -13.40
CA ARG A 8 7.26 5.19 -14.80
C ARG A 8 6.89 3.93 -15.57
N ILE A 9 6.37 4.12 -16.79
CA ILE A 9 6.20 3.05 -17.77
C ILE A 9 6.80 3.58 -19.08
N GLY A 10 7.90 2.97 -19.52
CA GLY A 10 8.73 3.55 -20.57
C GLY A 10 9.24 4.94 -20.17
N ASP A 11 9.08 5.90 -21.08
CA ASP A 11 9.51 7.30 -20.88
C ASP A 11 8.45 8.18 -20.22
N VAL A 12 7.27 7.62 -19.89
CA VAL A 12 6.16 8.38 -19.30
C VAL A 12 6.17 8.23 -17.79
N VAL A 13 5.99 9.35 -17.10
CA VAL A 13 5.89 9.42 -15.65
C VAL A 13 4.44 9.71 -15.26
N TYR A 14 3.76 8.75 -14.66
CA TYR A 14 2.33 8.84 -14.33
C TYR A 14 2.09 9.48 -12.97
N ASP A 15 0.93 10.10 -12.80
CA ASP A 15 0.48 10.72 -11.54
C ASP A 15 -0.60 9.85 -10.91
N LEU A 16 -0.18 9.08 -9.91
CA LEU A 16 -1.01 8.12 -9.21
C LEU A 16 -1.73 8.77 -8.02
N GLY A 17 -2.94 8.32 -7.74
CA GLY A 17 -3.71 8.72 -6.57
C GLY A 17 -4.60 7.60 -6.04
N THR A 18 -5.31 7.87 -4.96
CA THR A 18 -6.28 6.95 -4.37
C THR A 18 -7.67 7.21 -4.96
N SER A 19 -8.36 6.18 -5.47
CA SER A 19 -9.70 6.35 -6.05
C SER A 19 -10.81 6.51 -4.99
N GLY A 20 -10.54 6.12 -3.74
CA GLY A 20 -11.57 5.97 -2.69
C GLY A 20 -12.34 4.65 -2.77
N ASN A 21 -12.10 3.81 -3.78
CA ASN A 21 -12.72 2.51 -3.94
C ASN A 21 -11.81 1.37 -3.46
N LEU A 22 -12.44 0.28 -3.06
CA LEU A 22 -11.79 -0.98 -2.71
C LEU A 22 -12.26 -2.09 -3.64
N ARG A 23 -11.32 -2.95 -4.07
CA ARG A 23 -11.61 -4.22 -4.74
C ARG A 23 -10.98 -5.34 -3.94
N LYS A 24 -11.80 -6.28 -3.46
CA LYS A 24 -11.37 -7.35 -2.54
C LYS A 24 -10.70 -6.80 -1.26
N SER A 25 -11.23 -5.70 -0.74
CA SER A 25 -10.66 -4.98 0.43
C SER A 25 -9.25 -4.43 0.23
N ASP A 26 -8.79 -4.35 -1.02
CA ASP A 26 -7.53 -3.71 -1.42
C ASP A 26 -7.82 -2.41 -2.16
N LEU A 27 -7.00 -1.38 -1.93
CA LEU A 27 -7.16 -0.07 -2.55
C LEU A 27 -7.11 -0.19 -4.08
N VAL A 28 -7.95 0.59 -4.75
CA VAL A 28 -7.79 0.86 -6.18
C VAL A 28 -7.06 2.19 -6.35
N ILE A 29 -5.87 2.13 -6.95
CA ILE A 29 -5.09 3.30 -7.36
C ILE A 29 -5.70 3.79 -8.69
N TRP A 30 -5.71 5.10 -8.92
CA TRP A 30 -6.05 5.68 -10.22
C TRP A 30 -4.88 6.50 -10.75
N ASP A 31 -4.72 6.62 -12.06
CA ASP A 31 -3.81 7.59 -12.67
C ASP A 31 -4.56 8.72 -13.38
N ARG A 32 -4.01 9.94 -13.27
CA ARG A 32 -4.63 11.17 -13.78
C ARG A 32 -4.59 11.31 -15.30
N GLN A 33 -3.62 10.68 -15.96
CA GLN A 33 -3.37 10.94 -17.37
C GLN A 33 -4.24 10.08 -18.30
N THR A 34 -4.46 8.82 -17.93
CA THR A 34 -5.14 7.82 -18.78
C THR A 34 -6.42 7.29 -18.18
N GLU A 35 -6.75 7.76 -16.97
CA GLU A 35 -7.89 7.29 -16.17
C GLU A 35 -7.86 5.78 -15.92
N SER A 36 -6.67 5.15 -15.96
CA SER A 36 -6.52 3.74 -15.66
C SER A 36 -6.56 3.48 -14.15
N TRP A 37 -7.13 2.34 -13.78
CA TRP A 37 -7.28 1.92 -12.40
C TRP A 37 -6.43 0.69 -12.14
N TRP A 38 -5.72 0.69 -11.02
CA TRP A 38 -4.71 -0.31 -10.71
C TRP A 38 -5.04 -1.01 -9.40
N GLN A 39 -4.93 -2.34 -9.38
CA GLN A 39 -5.05 -3.12 -8.15
C GLN A 39 -3.78 -2.89 -7.31
N GLN A 40 -3.91 -2.29 -6.12
CA GLN A 40 -2.76 -1.87 -5.31
C GLN A 40 -1.81 -3.03 -4.98
N ILE A 41 -2.31 -4.20 -4.63
CA ILE A 41 -1.43 -5.29 -4.18
C ILE A 41 -0.57 -5.87 -5.31
N THR A 42 -1.08 -5.92 -6.55
CA THR A 42 -0.37 -6.50 -7.70
C THR A 42 0.32 -5.46 -8.57
N GLY A 43 -0.09 -4.19 -8.48
CA GLY A 43 0.37 -3.13 -9.37
C GLY A 43 -0.15 -3.25 -10.81
N GLU A 44 -1.17 -4.07 -11.05
CA GLU A 44 -1.72 -4.31 -12.40
C GLU A 44 -2.88 -3.36 -12.70
N ALA A 45 -2.87 -2.75 -13.88
CA ALA A 45 -4.00 -1.99 -14.40
C ALA A 45 -5.13 -2.94 -14.78
N ILE A 46 -6.30 -2.72 -14.19
CA ILE A 46 -7.49 -3.57 -14.33
C ILE A 46 -8.62 -2.90 -15.12
N VAL A 47 -8.55 -1.58 -15.31
CA VAL A 47 -9.50 -0.78 -16.09
C VAL A 47 -8.72 0.36 -16.75
N GLY A 48 -9.17 0.83 -17.92
CA GLY A 48 -8.64 2.01 -18.61
C GLY A 48 -7.62 1.68 -19.70
N GLU A 49 -6.99 2.71 -20.23
CA GLU A 49 -6.07 2.63 -21.38
C GLU A 49 -4.91 1.64 -21.15
N LEU A 50 -4.39 1.59 -19.93
CA LEU A 50 -3.20 0.82 -19.60
C LEU A 50 -3.52 -0.60 -19.10
N THR A 51 -4.76 -1.08 -19.28
CA THR A 51 -5.21 -2.40 -18.80
C THR A 51 -4.22 -3.52 -19.20
N GLY A 52 -3.84 -4.34 -18.22
CA GLY A 52 -2.88 -5.44 -18.36
C GLY A 52 -1.41 -5.03 -18.15
N MET A 53 -1.09 -3.74 -18.12
CA MET A 53 0.23 -3.27 -17.71
C MET A 53 0.45 -3.47 -16.20
N LYS A 54 1.72 -3.59 -15.79
CA LYS A 54 2.12 -3.72 -14.40
C LYS A 54 3.16 -2.67 -14.02
N LEU A 55 2.95 -2.02 -12.89
CA LEU A 55 3.91 -1.14 -12.26
C LEU A 55 5.05 -1.96 -11.65
N THR A 56 6.27 -1.41 -11.68
CA THR A 56 7.42 -2.02 -11.02
C THR A 56 7.33 -1.76 -9.52
N THR A 57 7.36 -2.80 -8.69
CA THR A 57 7.39 -2.67 -7.23
C THR A 57 8.75 -2.18 -6.75
N ILE A 58 8.74 -1.30 -5.75
CA ILE A 58 9.94 -0.82 -5.06
C ILE A 58 9.89 -1.37 -3.63
N PRO A 59 10.97 -2.01 -3.12
CA PRO A 59 11.02 -2.50 -1.76
C PRO A 59 10.74 -1.40 -0.73
N ALA A 60 9.78 -1.66 0.17
CA ALA A 60 9.36 -0.72 1.20
C ALA A 60 9.18 -1.44 2.55
N PRO A 61 10.29 -1.80 3.22
CA PRO A 61 10.21 -2.53 4.49
C PRO A 61 9.60 -1.64 5.58
N MET A 62 8.74 -2.25 6.40
CA MET A 62 8.28 -1.61 7.64
C MET A 62 9.29 -1.95 8.74
N VAL A 63 10.01 -0.94 9.21
CA VAL A 63 11.03 -1.06 10.27
C VAL A 63 10.68 -0.15 11.44
N SER A 64 11.24 -0.42 12.62
CA SER A 64 11.11 0.50 13.74
C SER A 64 11.88 1.80 13.45
N TRP A 65 11.47 2.89 14.10
CA TRP A 65 12.17 4.16 13.97
C TRP A 65 13.61 4.08 14.52
N SER A 66 13.83 3.31 15.60
CA SER A 66 15.18 3.11 16.15
C SER A 66 16.10 2.44 15.14
N ASP A 67 15.64 1.34 14.52
CA ASP A 67 16.45 0.59 13.57
C ASP A 67 16.75 1.43 12.32
N PHE A 68 15.76 2.18 11.82
CA PHE A 68 15.96 3.07 10.68
C PHE A 68 17.00 4.16 10.97
N LYS A 69 16.92 4.79 12.14
CA LYS A 69 17.84 5.87 12.55
C LYS A 69 19.26 5.35 12.78
N GLU A 70 19.40 4.16 13.36
CA GLU A 70 20.69 3.51 13.54
C GLU A 70 21.33 3.13 12.21
N ALA A 71 20.55 2.54 11.30
CA ALA A 71 21.04 2.09 10.00
C ALA A 71 21.32 3.25 9.03
N THR A 72 20.63 4.38 9.16
CA THR A 72 20.72 5.50 8.20
C THR A 72 20.77 6.88 8.89
N PRO A 73 21.87 7.20 9.60
CA PRO A 73 21.95 8.39 10.45
C PRO A 73 21.84 9.72 9.69
N ASP A 74 22.23 9.75 8.41
CA ASP A 74 22.22 10.95 7.56
C ASP A 74 20.99 11.04 6.65
N SER A 75 20.02 10.14 6.79
CA SER A 75 18.78 10.16 6.00
C SER A 75 17.91 11.38 6.33
N LEU A 76 17.22 11.88 5.32
CA LEU A 76 16.20 12.91 5.49
C LEU A 76 14.91 12.32 6.06
N LEU A 77 14.28 13.06 6.97
CA LEU A 77 12.97 12.73 7.53
C LEU A 77 11.95 13.79 7.10
N LEU A 78 10.75 13.34 6.72
CA LEU A 78 9.65 14.26 6.44
C LEU A 78 9.23 15.00 7.70
N SER A 79 9.12 16.33 7.59
CA SER A 79 8.66 17.18 8.69
C SER A 79 7.22 16.83 9.11
N ARG A 80 6.96 16.93 10.41
CA ARG A 80 5.60 16.88 10.97
C ARG A 80 4.90 18.24 10.89
N ASP A 81 5.65 19.32 10.66
CA ASP A 81 5.11 20.66 10.44
C ASP A 81 4.54 20.76 9.02
N THR A 82 3.32 20.29 8.86
CA THR A 82 2.61 20.20 7.58
C THR A 82 1.46 21.19 7.47
N GLY A 83 1.17 21.96 8.53
CA GLY A 83 -0.06 22.77 8.66
C GLY A 83 -1.31 21.96 9.04
N PHE A 84 -1.20 20.65 9.23
CA PHE A 84 -2.32 19.77 9.61
C PHE A 84 -2.13 19.12 10.99
N GLY A 85 -3.19 19.04 11.79
CA GLY A 85 -3.20 18.41 13.11
C GLY A 85 -3.26 16.89 13.09
N ARG A 86 -2.36 16.22 12.38
CA ARG A 86 -2.33 14.74 12.29
C ARG A 86 -1.35 14.14 13.29
N ASN A 87 -1.84 13.27 14.17
CA ASN A 87 -0.99 12.50 15.07
C ASN A 87 -0.37 11.30 14.34
N TYR A 88 0.91 11.39 14.00
CA TYR A 88 1.69 10.31 13.38
C TYR A 88 2.27 9.30 14.39
N ASN A 89 2.00 9.44 15.69
CA ASN A 89 2.45 8.49 16.71
C ASN A 89 1.47 7.32 16.92
N SER A 90 0.34 7.30 16.23
CA SER A 90 -0.68 6.26 16.34
C SER A 90 -1.14 5.80 14.97
N ALA A 91 -1.34 4.49 14.80
CA ALA A 91 -1.94 3.94 13.59
C ALA A 91 -3.39 4.44 13.46
N PRO A 92 -3.84 4.85 12.25
CA PRO A 92 -5.22 5.31 12.03
C PRO A 92 -6.26 4.19 12.23
N TYR A 93 -5.84 2.93 12.12
CA TYR A 93 -6.66 1.73 12.32
C TYR A 93 -5.99 0.81 13.35
N GLY A 94 -5.76 1.32 14.56
CA GLY A 94 -5.20 0.52 15.66
C GLY A 94 -6.03 -0.74 15.93
N GLY A 95 -5.36 -1.89 16.09
CA GLY A 95 -5.97 -3.20 16.33
C GLY A 95 -6.66 -3.82 15.10
N TYR A 96 -6.57 -3.19 13.93
CA TYR A 96 -7.12 -3.76 12.70
C TYR A 96 -6.41 -5.07 12.32
N ASP A 97 -5.10 -5.15 12.55
CA ASP A 97 -4.27 -6.33 12.28
C ASP A 97 -4.19 -7.33 13.44
N ASP A 98 -5.07 -7.21 14.45
CA ASP A 98 -5.18 -8.20 15.52
C ASP A 98 -5.84 -9.49 15.02
N LEU A 99 -5.30 -10.65 15.40
CA LEU A 99 -5.79 -11.97 14.97
C LEU A 99 -7.23 -12.27 15.42
N ASP A 100 -7.64 -11.69 16.55
CA ASP A 100 -8.99 -11.86 17.11
C ASP A 100 -10.02 -10.91 16.48
N ASN A 101 -9.59 -10.07 15.52
CA ASN A 101 -10.46 -9.10 14.87
C ASN A 101 -11.06 -9.65 13.57
N ARG A 102 -12.32 -9.32 13.32
CA ARG A 102 -12.94 -9.56 12.01
C ARG A 102 -12.73 -8.31 11.14
N PRO A 103 -12.06 -8.41 9.99
CA PRO A 103 -11.81 -7.25 9.13
C PRO A 103 -13.13 -6.62 8.67
N PHE A 104 -13.47 -5.45 9.22
CA PHE A 104 -14.78 -4.82 9.04
C PHE A 104 -15.05 -4.32 7.61
N LEU A 105 -14.00 -4.18 6.78
CA LEU A 105 -14.08 -3.82 5.36
C LEU A 105 -14.08 -5.03 4.42
N PHE A 106 -14.12 -6.25 4.96
CA PHE A 106 -14.16 -7.48 4.17
C PHE A 106 -15.52 -8.16 4.29
N SER A 107 -16.20 -8.31 3.16
CA SER A 107 -17.52 -8.93 3.05
C SER A 107 -17.47 -10.36 2.48
N GLY A 108 -16.28 -10.93 2.30
CA GLY A 108 -16.10 -12.28 1.76
C GLY A 108 -16.08 -13.38 2.83
N GLN A 109 -15.84 -14.62 2.37
CA GLN A 109 -15.60 -15.75 3.26
C GLN A 109 -14.15 -15.74 3.75
N ILE A 110 -13.95 -15.86 5.05
CA ILE A 110 -12.63 -16.07 5.65
C ILE A 110 -12.26 -17.54 5.46
N ASP A 111 -11.07 -17.80 4.93
CA ASP A 111 -10.55 -19.17 4.80
C ASP A 111 -10.31 -19.76 6.19
N SER A 112 -10.82 -20.97 6.44
CA SER A 112 -10.64 -21.63 7.74
C SER A 112 -9.22 -22.17 7.95
N LYS A 113 -8.40 -22.23 6.90
CA LYS A 113 -7.02 -22.73 6.96
C LYS A 113 -6.04 -21.73 7.57
N LEU A 114 -6.35 -20.44 7.53
CA LEU A 114 -5.49 -19.38 8.04
C LEU A 114 -6.35 -18.27 8.68
N PRO A 115 -6.06 -17.85 9.92
CA PRO A 115 -6.77 -16.73 10.52
C PRO A 115 -6.72 -15.48 9.63
N ALA A 116 -7.79 -14.69 9.64
CA ALA A 116 -7.73 -13.36 9.04
C ALA A 116 -6.64 -12.52 9.74
N MET A 117 -6.01 -11.62 8.98
CA MET A 117 -4.94 -10.75 9.47
C MET A 117 -3.64 -11.45 9.90
N ASP A 118 -3.52 -12.77 9.72
CA ASP A 118 -2.27 -13.46 9.97
C ASP A 118 -1.16 -12.96 9.03
N ARG A 119 0.06 -12.84 9.57
CA ARG A 119 1.19 -12.27 8.84
C ARG A 119 1.85 -13.35 7.99
N VAL A 120 1.74 -13.21 6.68
CA VAL A 120 2.38 -14.11 5.72
C VAL A 120 3.60 -13.47 5.07
N VAL A 121 4.60 -14.29 4.76
CA VAL A 121 5.78 -13.90 3.99
C VAL A 121 5.74 -14.65 2.66
N GLY A 122 5.64 -13.91 1.56
CA GLY A 122 5.83 -14.45 0.22
C GLY A 122 7.31 -14.57 -0.11
N MET A 123 7.71 -15.68 -0.72
CA MET A 123 9.06 -15.91 -1.22
C MET A 123 8.99 -16.24 -2.71
N ASP A 124 9.69 -15.46 -3.52
CA ASP A 124 9.91 -15.74 -4.94
C ASP A 124 11.29 -16.40 -5.08
N TRP A 125 11.38 -17.46 -5.88
CA TRP A 125 12.59 -18.25 -6.11
C TRP A 125 13.09 -18.07 -7.54
#